data_AF-A0A7D5MFA1-F1
#
_entry.id   AF-A0A7D5MFA1-F1
#
_cell.length_a   1.000
_cell.length_b   1.000
_cell.length_c   1.000
_cell.angle_alpha   90.00
_cell.angle_beta   90.00
_cell.angle_gamma   90.00
#
_symmetry.space_group_name_H-M   'P 1'
#
loop_
_entity.id
_entity.type
_entity.pdbx_description
1 polymer ?
#
loop_
_entity_poly.entity_id
_entity_poly.type
_entity_poly.pdbx_seq_one_letter_code
_entity_poly.pdbx_strand_id
1 'polypeptide(L)' 'MSCAGNCAVAPTVIIDRDLYGRVLPSQLDGLLDRYR' A
#
# COMPACT_ATOMS: atom_id res chain seq x y z
N MET A 1 -5.95 -12.40 -0.60
CA MET A 1 -6.69 -11.55 0.35
C MET A 1 -7.73 -10.78 -0.44
N SER A 2 -8.98 -10.71 0.04
CA SER A 2 -10.05 -10.00 -0.68
C SER A 2 -10.31 -8.58 -0.14
N CYS A 3 -9.93 -8.28 1.10
CA CYS A 3 -10.11 -6.97 1.73
C CYS A 3 -9.07 -6.73 2.84
N ALA A 4 -8.59 -5.49 2.96
CA ALA A 4 -7.66 -5.03 3.99
C ALA A 4 -8.34 -4.26 5.14
N GLY A 5 -9.66 -4.12 5.13
CA GLY A 5 -10.41 -3.36 6.14
C GLY A 5 -10.16 -1.84 6.15
N ASN A 6 -9.44 -1.32 5.15
CA ASN A 6 -8.89 0.04 5.15
C ASN A 6 -9.67 1.00 4.22
N CYS A 7 -10.99 0.80 4.10
CA CYS A 7 -11.83 1.40 3.06
C CYS A 7 -11.83 2.94 3.06
N ALA A 8 -11.70 3.58 4.24
CA ALA A 8 -11.70 5.05 4.38
C ALA A 8 -10.49 5.73 3.72
N VAL A 9 -9.43 4.95 3.44
CA VAL A 9 -8.19 5.43 2.82
C VAL A 9 -7.80 4.52 1.65
N ALA A 10 -8.77 3.98 0.92
CA ALA A 10 -8.51 3.32 -0.36
C ALA A 10 -7.91 4.32 -1.38
N PRO A 11 -7.13 3.86 -2.38
CA PRO A 11 -6.66 2.47 -2.59
C PRO A 11 -5.59 2.06 -1.57
N THR A 12 -5.50 0.75 -1.31
CA THR A 12 -4.63 0.18 -0.27
C THR A 12 -3.67 -0.86 -0.85
N VAL A 13 -2.42 -0.82 -0.40
CA VAL A 13 -1.37 -1.79 -0.71
C VAL A 13 -0.81 -2.35 0.60
N ILE A 14 -0.56 -3.65 0.66
CA ILE A 14 0.13 -4.30 1.77
C ILE A 14 1.42 -4.89 1.23
N ILE A 15 2.55 -4.55 1.86
CA ILE A 15 3.87 -5.09 1.55
C ILE A 15 4.40 -5.72 2.83
N ASP A 16 4.66 -7.02 2.81
CA ASP A 16 4.92 -7.84 4.00
C ASP A 16 3.86 -7.63 5.10
N ARG A 17 4.19 -6.85 6.14
CA ARG A 17 3.30 -6.53 7.28
C ARG A 17 2.90 -5.06 7.32
N ASP A 18 3.40 -4.24 6.40
CA ASP A 18 3.12 -2.81 6.35
C ASP A 18 1.87 -2.52 5.50
N LEU A 19 0.99 -1.64 6.01
CA LEU A 19 -0.28 -1.26 5.39
C LEU A 19 -0.22 0.20 4.91
N TYR A 20 -0.41 0.42 3.61
CA TYR A 20 -0.39 1.73 2.97
C TYR A 20 -1.76 2.08 2.38
N GLY A 21 -2.28 3.27 2.71
CA GLY A 21 -3.54 3.81 2.16
C GLY A 21 -3.31 5.07 1.30
N ARG A 22 -4.30 5.43 0.47
CA ARG A 22 -4.28 6.55 -0.48
C ARG A 22 -3.08 6.50 -1.43
N VAL A 23 -2.65 5.29 -1.78
CA VAL A 23 -1.45 5.10 -2.62
C VAL A 23 -1.72 5.59 -4.04
N LEU A 24 -0.86 6.48 -4.54
CA LEU A 24 -0.83 6.90 -5.93
C LEU A 24 0.14 6.01 -6.73
N PRO A 25 -0.12 5.73 -8.02
CA PRO A 25 0.80 4.95 -8.85
C PRO A 25 2.23 5.51 -8.89
N SER A 26 2.40 6.83 -8.86
CA SER A 26 3.70 7.50 -8.84
C SER A 26 4.52 7.28 -7.57
N GLN A 27 3.92 6.75 -6.50
CA GLN A 27 4.58 6.49 -5.22
C GLN A 27 5.13 5.05 -5.13
N LEU A 28 4.81 4.19 -6.09
CA LEU A 28 5.11 2.75 -5.99
C LEU A 28 6.62 2.48 -5.95
N ASP A 29 7.40 3.15 -6.80
CA ASP A 29 8.86 2.96 -6.84
C ASP A 29 9.50 3.31 -5.49
N GLY A 30 9.14 4.45 -4.91
CA GLY A 30 9.66 4.87 -3.61
C GLY A 30 9.18 4.02 -2.43
N LEU A 31 7.96 3.44 -2.51
CA LEU A 31 7.48 2.48 -1.50
C LEU A 31 8.31 1.19 -1.52
N LEU A 32 8.69 0.72 -2.71
CA LEU A 32 9.43 -0.53 -2.89
C LEU A 32 10.92 -0.42 -2.51
N ASP A 33 11.49 0.78 -2.50
CA ASP A 33 12.89 1.01 -2.09
C ASP A 33 13.21 0.50 -0.67
N ARG A 34 12.22 0.44 0.21
CA ARG A 34 12.36 -0.07 1.59
C ARG A 34 12.55 -1.59 1.67
N TYR A 35 12.17 -2.32 0.61
CA TYR A 35 12.11 -3.79 0.59
C TYR A 35 13.11 -4.41 -0.40
N ARG A 36 14.04 -3.61 -0.92
CA ARG A 36 15.13 -4.07 -1.79
C ARG A 36 16.25 -4.74 -1.01
#